data_AF-A0AA40WF65-F1
#
_entry.id   AF-A0AA40WF65-F1
#
_cell.length_a   1.000
_cell.length_b   1.000
_cell.length_c   1.000
_cell.angle_alpha   90.00
_cell.angle_beta   90.00
_cell.angle_gamma   90.00
#
_symmetry.space_group_name_H-M   'P 1'
#
loop_
_entity.id
_entity.type
_entity.pdbx_description
1 polymer ?
#
loop_
_entity_poly.entity_id
_entity_poly.type
_entity_poly.pdbx_seq_one_letter_code
_entity_poly.pdbx_strand_id
1 'polypeptide(L)'
;MAAILASAMSTLSSSINSLSLTTKVDLGIDRFGSGTLSLFWGTILLLSSLFPLFLTAGKTGLVELGLSIASYTVGPIIAIFLSGKIQSFSYMQNLKDSFASLSIGLTPILTLIFGKWTGFGFTLLVPFGIGTCFLVGFSLLQIQNRPTSQK
;
A
#
# COMPACT_ATOMS: atom_id res chain seq x y z
N MET A 1 -29.78 -3.41 -10.45
CA MET A 1 -28.59 -3.37 -11.33
C MET A 1 -28.06 -1.96 -11.57
N ALA A 2 -28.89 -0.98 -11.98
CA ALA A 2 -28.45 0.42 -12.15
C ALA A 2 -27.76 1.02 -10.92
N ALA A 3 -28.29 0.75 -9.71
CA ALA A 3 -27.67 1.20 -8.46
C ALA A 3 -26.27 0.61 -8.20
N ILE A 4 -26.05 -0.66 -8.56
CA ILE A 4 -24.75 -1.34 -8.41
C ILE A 4 -23.75 -0.75 -9.39
N LEU A 5 -24.17 -0.55 -10.64
CA LEU A 5 -23.35 0.06 -11.69
C LEU A 5 -22.97 1.49 -11.32
N ALA A 6 -23.91 2.27 -10.77
CA ALA A 6 -23.69 3.63 -10.30
C ALA A 6 -22.69 3.67 -9.11
N SER A 7 -22.79 2.74 -8.15
CA SER A 7 -21.85 2.62 -7.04
C SER A 7 -20.43 2.28 -7.52
N ALA A 8 -20.32 1.32 -8.44
CA ALA A 8 -19.04 0.93 -9.03
C ALA A 8 -18.42 2.09 -9.84
N MET A 9 -19.22 2.79 -10.66
CA MET A 9 -18.76 3.93 -11.45
C MET A 9 -18.32 5.11 -10.58
N SER A 10 -19.05 5.38 -9.48
CA SER A 10 -18.67 6.41 -8.50
C SER A 10 -17.33 6.09 -7.83
N THR A 11 -17.14 4.84 -7.40
CA THR A 11 -15.88 4.37 -6.80
C THR A 11 -14.73 4.46 -7.80
N LEU A 12 -14.93 3.97 -9.04
CA LEU A 12 -13.93 3.99 -10.09
C LEU A 12 -13.53 5.42 -10.49
N SER A 13 -14.50 6.33 -10.61
CA SER A 13 -14.24 7.74 -10.89
C SER A 13 -13.45 8.41 -9.77
N SER A 14 -13.78 8.12 -8.51
CA SER A 14 -13.04 8.64 -7.35
C SER A 14 -11.61 8.10 -7.30
N SER A 15 -11.41 6.81 -7.59
CA SER A 15 -10.07 6.19 -7.65
C SER A 15 -9.20 6.79 -8.76
N ILE A 16 -9.75 6.99 -9.97
CA ILE A 16 -9.01 7.63 -11.09
C ILE A 16 -8.60 9.05 -10.71
N ASN A 17 -9.52 9.82 -10.13
CA ASN A 17 -9.22 11.19 -9.73
C ASN A 17 -8.15 11.25 -8.63
N SER A 18 -8.22 10.36 -7.64
CA SER A 18 -7.20 10.25 -6.59
C SER A 18 -5.83 9.88 -7.16
N LEU A 19 -5.75 8.90 -8.06
CA LEU A 19 -4.51 8.50 -8.74
C LEU A 19 -3.93 9.63 -9.61
N SER A 20 -4.79 10.33 -10.35
CA SER A 20 -4.40 11.49 -11.17
C SER A 20 -3.84 12.63 -10.30
N LEU A 21 -4.50 12.94 -9.18
CA LEU A 21 -4.03 13.96 -8.24
C LEU A 21 -2.72 13.57 -7.55
N THR A 22 -2.63 12.35 -7.01
CA THR A 22 -1.39 11.82 -6.40
C THR A 22 -0.24 11.82 -7.41
N THR A 23 -0.46 11.38 -8.65
CA THR A 23 0.60 11.40 -9.67
C THR A 23 1.02 12.83 -10.02
N LYS A 24 0.09 13.78 -10.08
CA LYS A 24 0.41 15.17 -10.36
C LYS A 24 1.17 15.84 -9.20
N VAL A 25 0.67 15.67 -7.98
CA VAL A 25 1.16 16.36 -6.78
C VAL A 25 2.41 15.69 -6.22
N ASP A 26 2.39 14.37 -6.04
CA ASP A 26 3.49 13.63 -5.40
C ASP A 26 4.65 13.32 -6.35
N LEU A 27 4.39 13.10 -7.65
CA LEU A 27 5.47 12.86 -8.64
C LEU A 27 5.90 14.14 -9.38
N GLY A 28 5.25 15.28 -9.11
CA GLY A 28 5.61 16.58 -9.71
C GLY A 28 5.47 16.63 -11.23
N ILE A 29 4.67 15.74 -11.82
CA ILE A 29 4.43 15.67 -13.26
C ILE A 29 3.40 16.75 -13.62
N ASP A 30 3.84 18.02 -13.61
CA ASP A 30 2.98 19.17 -13.94
C ASP A 30 2.77 19.31 -15.47
N ARG A 31 3.63 18.66 -16.27
CA ARG A 31 3.59 18.75 -17.75
C ARG A 31 2.37 18.08 -18.39
N PHE A 32 1.70 17.18 -17.69
CA PHE A 32 0.51 16.49 -18.21
C PHE A 32 -0.74 17.04 -17.53
N GLY A 33 -1.72 17.48 -18.33
CA GLY A 33 -2.99 17.96 -17.82
C GLY A 33 -3.74 16.89 -17.02
N SER A 34 -4.52 17.31 -16.03
CA SER A 34 -5.31 16.42 -15.16
C SER A 34 -6.23 15.47 -15.95
N GLY A 35 -6.74 15.92 -17.11
CA GLY A 35 -7.52 15.08 -18.02
C GLY A 35 -6.72 13.92 -18.62
N THR A 36 -5.48 14.16 -19.05
CA THR A 36 -4.62 13.13 -19.66
C THR A 36 -4.19 12.08 -18.63
N LEU A 37 -3.87 12.49 -17.41
CA LEU A 37 -3.56 11.56 -16.31
C LEU A 37 -4.76 10.70 -15.93
N SER A 38 -5.95 11.28 -15.87
CA SER A 38 -7.18 10.54 -15.60
C SER A 38 -7.49 9.51 -16.70
N LEU A 39 -7.23 9.87 -17.96
CA LEU A 39 -7.41 8.96 -19.11
C LEU A 39 -6.36 7.83 -19.10
N PHE A 40 -5.10 8.17 -18.77
CA PHE A 40 -4.01 7.22 -18.61
C PHE A 40 -4.32 6.19 -17.50
N TRP A 41 -4.65 6.65 -16.29
CA TRP A 41 -5.03 5.78 -15.19
C TRP A 41 -6.32 4.99 -15.46
N GLY A 42 -7.31 5.61 -16.10
CA GLY A 42 -8.53 4.92 -16.53
C GLY A 42 -8.25 3.77 -17.50
N THR A 43 -7.35 3.99 -18.46
CA THR A 43 -6.91 2.94 -19.41
C THR A 43 -6.18 1.82 -18.69
N ILE A 44 -5.28 2.14 -17.75
CA ILE A 44 -4.56 1.16 -16.94
C ILE A 44 -5.52 0.32 -16.12
N LEU A 45 -6.51 0.95 -15.45
CA LEU A 45 -7.50 0.22 -14.65
C LEU A 45 -8.37 -0.71 -15.52
N LEU A 46 -8.73 -0.27 -16.73
CA LEU A 46 -9.45 -1.10 -17.69
C LEU A 46 -8.61 -2.33 -18.08
N LEU A 47 -7.34 -2.13 -18.46
CA LEU A 47 -6.41 -3.22 -18.75
C LEU A 47 -6.21 -4.15 -17.54
N SER A 48 -6.07 -3.58 -16.34
CA SER A 48 -5.88 -4.35 -15.10
C SER A 48 -7.11 -5.19 -14.75
N SER A 49 -8.32 -4.76 -15.13
CA SER A 49 -9.53 -5.58 -14.99
C SER A 49 -9.56 -6.74 -16.00
N LEU A 50 -8.87 -6.61 -17.13
CA LEU A 50 -8.75 -7.65 -18.15
C LEU A 50 -7.71 -8.71 -17.77
N PHE A 51 -6.65 -8.31 -17.05
CA PHE A 51 -5.58 -9.21 -16.58
C PHE A 51 -6.07 -10.48 -15.86
N PRO A 52 -6.97 -10.40 -14.86
CA PRO A 52 -7.50 -11.61 -14.22
C PRO A 52 -8.44 -12.43 -15.09
N LEU A 53 -9.07 -11.87 -16.14
CA LEU A 53 -9.84 -12.69 -17.10
C LEU A 53 -8.95 -13.68 -17.86
N PHE A 54 -7.67 -13.34 -18.06
CA PHE A 54 -6.70 -14.24 -18.70
C PHE A 54 -6.01 -15.20 -17.70
N LEU A 55 -5.91 -14.83 -16.42
CA LEU A 55 -5.18 -15.60 -15.39
C LEU A 55 -6.08 -16.46 -14.49
N THR A 56 -7.34 -16.08 -14.27
CA THR A 56 -8.30 -16.73 -13.37
C THR A 56 -9.04 -17.90 -14.05
N ALA A 57 -8.35 -18.67 -14.90
CA ALA A 57 -8.82 -19.99 -15.31
C ALA A 57 -8.76 -21.02 -14.16
N GLY A 58 -8.15 -20.67 -13.01
CA GLY A 58 -7.99 -21.55 -11.85
C GLY A 58 -8.55 -20.94 -10.56
N LYS A 59 -9.60 -21.58 -10.01
CA LYS A 59 -9.99 -21.81 -8.60
C LYS A 59 -10.01 -20.69 -7.55
N THR A 60 -9.30 -19.57 -7.71
CA THR A 60 -9.22 -18.48 -6.72
C THR A 60 -10.09 -17.32 -7.17
N GLY A 61 -10.96 -16.82 -6.27
CA GLY A 61 -11.89 -15.74 -6.62
C GLY A 61 -11.16 -14.41 -6.84
N LEU A 62 -11.63 -13.62 -7.81
CA LEU A 62 -11.10 -12.26 -8.08
C LEU A 62 -11.08 -11.37 -6.83
N VAL A 63 -12.12 -11.52 -6.01
CA VAL A 63 -12.29 -10.81 -4.74
C VAL A 63 -11.24 -11.25 -3.73
N GLU A 64 -10.93 -12.54 -3.65
CA GLU A 64 -9.93 -13.07 -2.71
C GLU A 64 -8.53 -12.59 -3.06
N LEU A 65 -8.20 -12.55 -4.36
CA LEU A 65 -6.93 -12.00 -4.86
C LEU A 65 -6.80 -10.51 -4.56
N GLY A 66 -7.84 -9.72 -4.86
CA GLY A 66 -7.85 -8.29 -4.57
C GLY A 66 -7.74 -7.98 -3.09
N LEU A 67 -8.45 -8.76 -2.26
CA LEU A 67 -8.44 -8.63 -0.81
C LEU A 67 -7.08 -9.04 -0.21
N SER A 68 -6.44 -10.08 -0.76
CA SER A 68 -5.09 -10.48 -0.39
C SER A 68 -4.06 -9.40 -0.71
N ILE A 69 -4.09 -8.84 -1.93
CA ILE A 69 -3.22 -7.71 -2.31
C ILE A 69 -3.42 -6.50 -1.39
N ALA A 70 -4.67 -6.15 -1.13
CA ALA A 70 -5.00 -5.00 -0.28
C ALA A 70 -4.48 -5.19 1.15
N SER A 71 -4.59 -6.40 1.71
CA SER A 71 -4.10 -6.69 3.05
C SER A 71 -2.59 -6.47 3.21
N TYR A 72 -1.79 -6.77 2.18
CA TYR A 72 -0.34 -6.57 2.22
C TYR A 72 0.06 -5.10 2.23
N THR A 73 -0.69 -4.24 1.55
CA THR A 73 -0.35 -2.82 1.39
C THR A 73 -1.02 -1.93 2.43
N VAL A 74 -2.23 -2.27 2.88
CA VAL A 74 -3.01 -1.46 3.84
C VAL A 74 -2.36 -1.45 5.22
N GLY A 75 -1.77 -2.57 5.67
CA GLY A 75 -1.07 -2.65 6.95
C GLY A 75 0.02 -1.58 7.16
N PRO A 76 1.03 -1.49 6.28
CA PRO A 76 2.08 -0.47 6.39
C PRO A 76 1.55 0.96 6.27
N ILE A 77 0.57 1.22 5.40
CA ILE A 77 -0.04 2.55 5.25
C ILE A 77 -0.69 3.01 6.56
N ILE A 78 -1.45 2.11 7.22
CA ILE A 78 -2.05 2.39 8.52
C ILE A 78 -0.96 2.62 9.58
N ALA A 79 0.12 1.84 9.59
CA ALA A 79 1.20 2.00 10.55
C ALA A 79 1.88 3.37 10.45
N ILE A 80 2.17 3.84 9.23
CA ILE A 80 2.76 5.16 8.99
C ILE A 80 1.79 6.27 9.42
N PHE A 81 0.52 6.16 9.04
CA PHE A 81 -0.50 7.14 9.42
C PHE A 81 -0.65 7.22 10.95
N LEU A 82 -0.67 6.07 11.62
CA LEU A 82 -0.80 5.97 13.06
C LEU A 82 0.44 6.51 13.78
N SER A 83 1.63 6.31 13.22
CA SER A 83 2.88 6.90 13.70
C SER A 83 2.85 8.44 13.70
N GLY A 84 2.23 9.05 12.68
CA GLY A 84 2.08 10.50 12.63
C GLY A 84 1.02 11.06 13.59
N LYS A 85 0.06 10.23 14.02
CA LYS A 85 -1.07 10.67 14.86
C LYS A 85 -0.83 10.40 16.36
N ILE A 86 -0.07 9.37 16.72
CA ILE A 86 0.15 8.96 18.11
C ILE A 86 1.59 9.29 18.54
N GLN A 87 1.71 10.11 19.58
CA GLN A 87 3.00 10.59 20.10
C GLN A 87 3.94 9.45 20.53
N SER A 88 3.41 8.35 21.05
CA SER A 88 4.20 7.15 21.41
C SER A 88 4.84 6.46 20.19
N PHE A 89 4.26 6.61 19.00
CA PHE A 89 4.75 6.03 17.74
C PHE A 89 5.45 7.07 16.84
N SER A 90 5.59 8.32 17.29
CA SER A 90 6.25 9.42 16.55
C SER A 90 7.75 9.18 16.35
N TYR A 91 8.33 8.16 17.00
CA TYR A 91 9.71 7.74 16.78
C TYR A 91 10.00 7.38 15.31
N MET A 92 8.99 6.90 14.56
CA MET A 92 9.16 6.55 13.15
C MET A 92 9.38 7.78 12.26
N GLN A 93 9.00 8.98 12.71
CA GLN A 93 9.25 10.26 12.02
C GLN A 93 10.68 10.76 12.22
N ASN A 94 11.41 10.29 13.24
CA ASN A 94 12.81 10.64 13.49
C ASN A 94 13.79 9.72 12.73
N LEU A 95 13.28 8.76 11.97
CA LEU A 95 14.10 7.91 11.12
C LEU A 95 14.65 8.72 9.96
N LYS A 96 15.93 8.48 9.62
CA LYS A 96 16.51 9.02 8.39
C LYS A 96 15.67 8.54 7.19
N ASP A 97 15.48 9.39 6.19
CA ASP A 97 14.63 9.10 5.03
C ASP A 97 14.95 7.75 4.36
N SER A 98 16.23 7.36 4.35
CA SER A 98 16.69 6.08 3.81
C SER A 98 16.25 4.85 4.61
N PHE A 99 16.06 4.97 5.93
CA PHE A 99 15.57 3.89 6.78
C PHE A 99 14.04 3.85 6.81
N ALA A 100 13.38 5.01 6.68
CA ALA A 100 11.94 5.09 6.52
C ALA A 100 11.49 4.38 5.24
N SER A 101 12.13 4.65 4.10
CA SER A 101 11.81 3.97 2.84
C SER A 101 12.04 2.45 2.91
N LEU A 102 13.09 2.01 3.62
CA LEU A 102 13.38 0.59 3.85
C LEU A 102 12.28 -0.08 4.67
N SER A 103 11.83 0.54 5.76
CA SER A 103 10.75 -0.01 6.60
C SER A 103 9.45 -0.17 5.81
N ILE A 104 9.08 0.85 5.04
CA ILE A 104 7.86 0.88 4.23
C ILE A 104 7.93 -0.18 3.12
N GLY A 105 9.06 -0.32 2.45
CA GLY A 105 9.24 -1.30 1.37
C GLY A 105 9.37 -2.74 1.86
N LEU A 106 10.01 -2.97 3.01
CA LEU A 106 10.23 -4.32 3.56
C LEU A 106 8.96 -4.92 4.17
N THR A 107 8.12 -4.09 4.81
CA THR A 107 6.88 -4.52 5.48
C THR A 107 5.93 -5.34 4.56
N PRO A 108 5.54 -4.89 3.35
CA PRO A 108 4.64 -5.66 2.49
C PRO A 108 5.28 -6.97 2.02
N ILE A 109 6.60 -7.00 1.80
CA ILE A 109 7.32 -8.21 1.40
C ILE A 109 7.28 -9.25 2.55
N LEU A 110 7.53 -8.80 3.78
CA LEU A 110 7.46 -9.66 4.97
C LEU A 110 6.05 -10.19 5.20
N THR A 111 5.05 -9.32 5.04
CA THR A 111 3.64 -9.69 5.19
C THR A 111 3.21 -10.70 4.11
N LEU A 112 3.73 -10.58 2.88
CA LEU A 112 3.48 -11.52 1.78
C LEU A 112 4.07 -12.90 2.07
N ILE A 113 5.33 -12.96 2.50
CA ILE A 113 6.00 -14.21 2.88
C ILE A 113 5.23 -14.90 4.01
N PHE A 114 4.83 -14.14 5.04
CA PHE A 114 4.06 -14.66 6.16
C PHE A 114 2.69 -15.17 5.72
N GLY A 115 1.97 -14.41 4.89
CA GLY A 115 0.67 -14.80 4.35
C GLY A 115 0.71 -16.10 3.54
N LYS A 116 1.76 -16.30 2.73
CA LYS A 116 1.95 -17.57 1.98
C LYS A 116 2.29 -18.75 2.90
N TRP A 117 2.93 -18.50 4.04
CA TRP A 117 3.33 -19.54 4.99
C TRP A 117 2.19 -20.03 5.88
N THR A 118 1.32 -19.12 6.32
CA THR A 118 0.26 -19.47 7.29
C THR A 118 -1.12 -19.70 6.68
N GLY A 119 -1.37 -19.24 5.44
CA GLY A 119 -2.69 -19.37 4.81
C GLY A 119 -3.80 -18.64 5.57
N PHE A 120 -3.45 -17.67 6.44
CA PHE A 120 -4.41 -16.92 7.22
C PHE A 120 -5.25 -15.98 6.35
N GLY A 121 -6.51 -15.80 6.76
CA GLY A 121 -7.42 -14.86 6.12
C GLY A 121 -6.94 -13.41 6.24
N PHE A 122 -7.43 -12.59 5.30
CA PHE A 122 -7.11 -11.17 5.15
C PHE A 122 -7.24 -10.33 6.44
N THR A 123 -8.13 -10.72 7.36
CA THR A 123 -8.37 -10.05 8.65
C THR A 123 -7.15 -10.06 9.57
N LEU A 124 -6.35 -11.13 9.56
CA LEU A 124 -5.17 -11.26 10.43
C LEU A 124 -3.90 -10.68 9.80
N LEU A 125 -3.85 -10.59 8.47
CA LEU A 125 -2.70 -10.03 7.77
C LEU A 125 -2.52 -8.53 8.01
N VAL A 126 -3.62 -7.78 8.07
CA VAL A 126 -3.57 -6.32 8.27
C VAL A 126 -2.94 -5.93 9.62
N PRO A 127 -3.43 -6.43 10.78
CA PRO A 127 -2.79 -6.12 12.07
C PRO A 127 -1.37 -6.67 12.17
N PHE A 128 -1.07 -7.78 11.50
CA PHE A 128 0.30 -8.30 11.40
C PHE A 128 1.21 -7.34 10.61
N GLY A 129 0.74 -6.80 9.48
CA GLY A 129 1.44 -5.78 8.70
C GLY A 129 1.71 -4.50 9.51
N ILE A 130 0.77 -4.10 10.36
CA ILE A 130 0.95 -2.95 11.26
C ILE A 130 2.04 -3.25 12.30
N GLY A 131 1.96 -4.40 12.97
CA GLY A 131 2.92 -4.80 13.99
C GLY A 131 4.33 -4.98 13.45
N THR A 132 4.46 -5.58 12.26
CA THR A 132 5.76 -5.75 11.59
C THR A 132 6.36 -4.42 11.17
N CYS A 133 5.58 -3.47 10.66
CA CYS A 133 6.06 -2.13 10.32
C CYS A 133 6.65 -1.40 11.54
N PHE A 134 5.96 -1.45 12.68
CA PHE A 134 6.46 -0.86 13.91
C PHE A 134 7.69 -1.57 14.47
N LEU A 135 7.72 -2.91 14.42
CA LEU A 135 8.89 -3.67 14.85
C LEU A 135 10.13 -3.34 14.01
N VAL A 136 9.99 -3.34 12.68
CA VAL A 136 11.07 -2.98 11.75
C VAL A 136 11.49 -1.53 11.97
N GLY A 137 10.53 -0.60 12.10
CA GLY A 137 10.80 0.80 12.42
C GLY A 137 11.59 0.97 13.72
N PHE A 138 11.21 0.24 14.77
CA PHE A 138 11.91 0.25 16.06
C PHE A 138 13.33 -0.34 15.96
N SER A 139 13.49 -1.49 15.28
CA SER A 139 14.80 -2.09 15.06
C SER A 139 15.75 -1.18 14.28
N LEU A 140 15.26 -0.51 13.23
CA LEU A 140 16.04 0.46 12.46
C LEU A 140 16.40 1.69 13.28
N LEU A 141 15.49 2.16 14.15
CA LEU A 141 15.78 3.25 15.07
C LEU A 141 16.87 2.88 16.07
N GLN A 142 16.86 1.66 16.61
CA GLN A 142 17.91 1.15 17.49
C GLN A 142 19.27 1.07 16.78
N ILE A 143 19.28 0.70 15.49
CA ILE A 143 20.50 0.69 14.67
C ILE A 143 20.98 2.11 14.37
N GLN A 144 20.08 3.05 14.11
CA GLN A 144 20.40 4.46 13.90
C GLN A 144 20.92 5.15 15.18
N ASN A 145 20.35 4.83 16.33
CA ASN A 145 20.75 5.36 17.63
C ASN A 145 21.94 4.64 18.26
N ARG A 146 22.42 3.53 17.69
CA ARG A 146 23.73 2.99 18.08
C ARG A 146 24.77 4.02 17.65
N PRO A 147 25.43 4.71 18.59
CA PRO A 147 26.47 5.65 18.23
C PRO A 147 27.53 4.89 17.43
N THR A 148 28.09 5.58 16.45
CA THR A 148 29.40 5.33 15.86
C THR A 148 30.46 5.26 16.97
N SER A 149 30.43 4.17 17.73
CA SER A 149 31.50 3.73 18.60
C SER A 149 32.16 2.61 17.83
N GLN A 150 33.40 2.84 17.38
CA GLN A 150 34.26 1.96 16.59
C GLN A 150 34.30 2.26 15.07
N LYS A 151 34.86 3.42 14.69
CA LYS A 151 36.22 3.55 14.13
C LYS A 151 36.43 4.92 13.50
#